data_AF-A0A0S7EY16-F1
#
_entry.id   AF-A0A0S7EY16-F1
#
_cell.length_a   1.000
_cell.length_b   1.000
_cell.length_c   1.000
_cell.angle_alpha   90.00
_cell.angle_beta   90.00
_cell.angle_gamma   90.00
#
_symmetry.space_group_name_H-M   'P 1'
#
loop_
_entity.id
_entity.type
_entity.pdbx_description
1 polymer ?
#
loop_
_entity_poly.entity_id
_entity_poly.type
_entity_poly.pdbx_seq_one_letter_code
_entity_poly.pdbx_strand_id
1 'polypeptide(L)'
;MEEAEPSRYVTQLRAEFDGCDSTATGFLDREELTELSRKLQLDAHLPLLLDTLLGERHHGRVNFEEFKNGLVVVLSHSLDFSTSEDDSSYLESAVPQEVKPKFVKGAKRYGRRSRPETQSST
;
A
#
# COMPACT_ATOMS: atom_id res chain seq x y z
N MET A 1 -8.40 -2.69 25.97
CA MET A 1 -9.47 -3.24 25.12
C MET A 1 -9.74 -2.18 24.06
N GLU A 2 -9.02 -2.23 22.95
CA GLU A 2 -9.14 -1.30 21.81
C GLU A 2 -9.44 -2.13 20.57
N GLU A 3 -10.68 -2.63 20.45
CA GLU A 3 -11.12 -3.38 19.27
C GLU A 3 -12.50 -2.90 18.78
N ALA A 4 -12.83 -1.62 18.98
CA ALA A 4 -14.12 -1.03 18.57
C ALA A 4 -14.03 -0.05 17.37
N GLU A 5 -12.82 0.35 16.98
CA GLU A 5 -12.59 1.30 15.88
C GLU A 5 -13.03 0.79 14.49
N PRO A 6 -12.79 -0.48 14.07
CA PRO A 6 -13.14 -0.90 12.71
C PRO A 6 -14.66 -0.88 12.50
N SER A 7 -15.44 -1.15 13.55
CA SER A 7 -16.90 -1.13 13.49
C SER A 7 -17.46 0.26 13.20
N ARG A 8 -16.84 1.34 13.68
CA ARG A 8 -17.29 2.71 13.42
C ARG A 8 -17.15 3.06 11.94
N TYR A 9 -15.99 2.78 11.35
CA TYR A 9 -15.75 3.03 9.93
C TYR A 9 -16.67 2.17 9.06
N VAL A 10 -16.81 0.88 9.37
CA VAL A 10 -17.71 -0.02 8.64
C VAL A 10 -19.16 0.44 8.74
N THR A 11 -19.59 0.93 9.91
CA THR A 11 -20.95 1.45 10.11
C THR A 11 -21.18 2.73 9.31
N GLN A 12 -20.20 3.64 9.27
CA GLN A 12 -20.27 4.83 8.44
C GLN A 12 -20.32 4.47 6.96
N LEU A 13 -19.43 3.59 6.50
CA LEU A 13 -19.39 3.11 5.12
C LEU A 13 -20.72 2.46 4.73
N ARG A 14 -21.33 1.72 5.65
CA ARG A 14 -22.64 1.11 5.48
C ARG A 14 -23.76 2.14 5.39
N ALA A 15 -23.74 3.18 6.21
CA ALA A 15 -24.70 4.27 6.11
C ALA A 15 -24.58 5.03 4.78
N GLU A 16 -23.36 5.21 4.26
CA GLU A 16 -23.16 5.79 2.93
C GLU A 16 -23.69 4.88 1.82
N PHE A 17 -23.43 3.57 1.93
CA PHE A 17 -23.96 2.56 1.01
C PHE A 17 -25.48 2.54 1.02
N ASP A 18 -26.11 2.45 2.19
CA ASP A 18 -27.56 2.45 2.37
C ASP A 18 -28.19 3.77 1.90
N GLY A 19 -27.45 4.88 1.99
CA GLY A 19 -27.88 6.18 1.47
C GLY A 19 -27.83 6.31 -0.05
N CYS A 20 -27.05 5.46 -0.73
CA CYS A 20 -26.96 5.38 -2.18
C CYS A 20 -27.83 4.26 -2.78
N ASP A 21 -28.19 3.25 -1.99
CA ASP A 21 -29.14 2.21 -2.40
C ASP A 21 -30.57 2.76 -2.43
N SER A 22 -30.95 3.32 -3.58
CA SER A 22 -32.29 3.87 -3.79
C SER A 22 -33.37 2.77 -3.84
N THR A 23 -32.94 1.53 -4.13
CA THR A 23 -33.82 0.37 -4.26
C THR A 23 -34.06 -0.37 -2.95
N ALA A 24 -33.28 -0.07 -1.91
CA ALA A 24 -33.26 -0.77 -0.62
C ALA A 24 -33.14 -2.30 -0.76
N THR A 25 -32.49 -2.76 -1.83
CA THR A 25 -32.34 -4.19 -2.12
C THR A 25 -31.10 -4.77 -1.43
N GLY A 26 -30.22 -3.93 -0.91
CA GLY A 26 -28.91 -4.30 -0.38
C GLY A 26 -27.85 -4.47 -1.47
N PHE A 27 -28.14 -4.04 -2.69
CA PHE A 27 -27.25 -4.09 -3.85
C PHE A 27 -27.19 -2.73 -4.52
N LEU A 28 -26.00 -2.35 -4.99
CA LEU A 28 -25.83 -1.18 -5.84
C LEU A 28 -25.63 -1.61 -7.28
N ASP A 29 -26.39 -0.98 -8.17
CA ASP A 29 -26.17 -1.05 -9.61
C ASP A 29 -24.94 -0.19 -10.00
N ARG A 30 -24.50 -0.26 -11.27
CA ARG A 30 -23.33 0.48 -11.77
C ARG A 30 -23.43 1.99 -11.51
N GLU A 31 -24.60 2.57 -11.73
CA GLU A 31 -24.87 3.99 -11.55
C GLU A 31 -24.78 4.39 -10.07
N GLU A 32 -25.42 3.63 -9.19
CA GLU A 32 -25.43 3.90 -7.74
C GLU A 32 -24.04 3.67 -7.11
N LEU A 33 -23.31 2.64 -7.57
CA LEU A 33 -21.93 2.39 -7.17
C LEU A 33 -21.00 3.54 -7.60
N THR A 34 -21.23 4.11 -8.79
CA THR A 34 -20.50 5.27 -9.27
C THR A 34 -20.74 6.46 -8.34
N GLU A 35 -22.00 6.72 -7.97
CA GLU A 35 -22.39 7.79 -7.07
C GLU A 35 -21.80 7.63 -5.66
N LEU A 36 -21.88 6.43 -5.08
CA LEU A 36 -21.25 6.11 -3.80
C LEU A 36 -19.73 6.34 -3.86
N SER A 37 -19.10 5.92 -4.94
CA SER A 37 -17.66 6.10 -5.15
C SER A 37 -17.29 7.59 -5.17
N ARG A 38 -18.11 8.46 -5.80
CA ARG A 38 -17.89 9.91 -5.77
C ARG A 38 -18.03 10.48 -4.36
N LYS A 39 -19.05 10.03 -3.63
CA LYS A 39 -19.35 10.48 -2.27
C LYS A 39 -18.22 10.15 -1.29
N LEU A 40 -17.58 9.00 -1.49
CA LEU A 40 -16.43 8.54 -0.73
C LEU A 40 -15.08 9.06 -1.30
N GLN A 41 -15.10 9.94 -2.31
CA GLN A 41 -13.92 10.50 -2.98
C GLN A 41 -13.00 9.44 -3.60
N LEU A 42 -13.60 8.35 -4.07
CA LEU A 42 -12.92 7.25 -4.76
C LEU A 42 -12.92 7.44 -6.28
N ASP A 43 -13.25 8.64 -6.79
CA ASP A 43 -13.34 8.95 -8.22
C ASP A 43 -12.08 8.55 -9.01
N ALA A 44 -10.90 8.75 -8.42
CA ALA A 44 -9.62 8.40 -9.03
C ALA A 44 -9.47 6.89 -9.27
N HIS A 45 -10.13 6.07 -8.44
CA HIS A 45 -10.07 4.61 -8.50
C HIS A 45 -11.36 3.98 -8.98
N LEU A 46 -12.36 4.78 -9.34
CA LEU A 46 -13.65 4.35 -9.86
C LEU A 46 -13.52 3.34 -11.01
N PRO A 47 -12.68 3.53 -12.05
CA PRO A 47 -12.53 2.52 -13.09
C PRO A 47 -11.95 1.19 -12.57
N LEU A 48 -10.99 1.23 -11.65
CA LEU A 48 -10.43 0.01 -11.03
C LEU A 48 -11.45 -0.68 -10.14
N LEU A 49 -12.24 0.08 -9.40
CA LEU A 49 -13.27 -0.44 -8.51
C LEU A 49 -14.42 -1.06 -9.31
N LEU A 50 -14.83 -0.42 -10.40
CA LEU A 50 -15.80 -0.99 -11.34
C LEU A 50 -15.26 -2.26 -11.99
N ASP A 51 -14.00 -2.29 -12.42
CA ASP A 51 -13.40 -3.48 -13.03
C ASP A 51 -13.27 -4.63 -12.01
N THR A 52 -12.80 -4.34 -10.81
CA THR A 52 -12.63 -5.33 -9.73
C THR A 52 -13.98 -5.90 -9.26
N LEU A 53 -15.01 -5.06 -9.15
CA LEU A 53 -16.31 -5.45 -8.58
C LEU A 53 -17.32 -5.94 -9.63
N LEU A 54 -17.34 -5.32 -10.82
CA LEU A 54 -18.28 -5.63 -11.90
C LEU A 54 -17.64 -6.38 -13.06
N GLY A 55 -16.33 -6.25 -13.28
CA GLY A 55 -15.63 -6.93 -14.39
C GLY A 55 -15.64 -8.45 -14.25
N GLU A 56 -15.58 -8.96 -13.02
CA GLU A 56 -15.74 -10.40 -12.74
C GLU A 56 -17.20 -10.84 -12.58
N ARG A 57 -18.17 -9.91 -12.59
CA ARG A 57 -19.56 -10.21 -12.23
C ARG A 57 -20.55 -10.10 -13.37
N HIS A 58 -21.24 -11.20 -13.61
CA HIS A 58 -22.28 -11.34 -14.63
C HIS A 58 -23.58 -10.57 -14.32
N HIS A 59 -23.79 -10.10 -13.08
CA HIS A 59 -25.08 -9.55 -12.64
C HIS A 59 -25.14 -8.01 -12.64
N GLY A 60 -24.01 -7.32 -12.86
CA GLY A 60 -23.98 -5.85 -12.86
C GLY A 60 -24.32 -5.19 -11.51
N ARG A 61 -24.29 -5.96 -10.41
CA ARG A 61 -24.70 -5.57 -9.05
C ARG A 61 -23.69 -6.00 -8.02
N VAL A 62 -23.51 -5.16 -7.00
CA VAL A 62 -22.55 -5.40 -5.90
C VAL A 62 -23.24 -5.26 -4.55
N ASN A 63 -22.96 -6.17 -3.62
CA ASN A 63 -23.43 -6.01 -2.24
C ASN A 63 -22.41 -5.20 -1.38
N PHE A 64 -22.81 -4.87 -0.16
CA PHE A 64 -21.95 -4.13 0.78
C PHE A 64 -20.62 -4.84 1.07
N GLU A 65 -20.64 -6.17 1.20
CA GLU A 65 -19.44 -6.94 1.58
C GLU A 65 -18.43 -7.02 0.43
N GLU A 66 -18.93 -7.19 -0.79
CA GLU A 66 -18.16 -7.14 -2.04
C GLU A 66 -17.57 -5.77 -2.23
N PHE A 67 -18.38 -4.70 -2.12
CA PHE A 67 -17.89 -3.33 -2.20
C PHE A 67 -16.77 -3.07 -1.21
N LYS A 68 -16.95 -3.47 0.06
CA LYS A 68 -15.92 -3.34 1.10
C LYS A 68 -14.64 -4.09 0.73
N ASN A 69 -14.76 -5.34 0.26
CA ASN A 69 -13.60 -6.16 -0.09
C ASN A 69 -12.88 -5.61 -1.32
N GLY A 70 -13.61 -5.23 -2.38
CA GLY A 70 -13.01 -4.61 -3.57
C GLY A 70 -12.39 -3.26 -3.28
N LEU A 71 -12.97 -2.48 -2.36
CA LEU A 71 -12.37 -1.23 -1.89
C LEU A 71 -11.01 -1.48 -1.23
N VAL A 72 -10.90 -2.50 -0.36
CA VAL A 72 -9.63 -2.88 0.27
C VAL A 72 -8.59 -3.29 -0.79
N VAL A 73 -8.99 -4.10 -1.77
CA VAL A 73 -8.12 -4.55 -2.88
C VAL A 73 -7.63 -3.37 -3.73
N VAL A 74 -8.52 -2.44 -4.07
CA VAL A 74 -8.17 -1.25 -4.86
C VAL A 74 -7.23 -0.33 -4.10
N LEU A 75 -7.47 -0.14 -2.79
CA LEU A 75 -6.58 0.65 -1.94
C LEU A 75 -5.23 -0.02 -1.74
N SER A 76 -5.17 -1.36 -1.59
CA SER A 76 -3.89 -2.07 -1.51
C SER A 76 -3.10 -1.93 -2.81
N HIS A 77 -3.75 -2.08 -3.97
CA HIS A 77 -3.08 -1.87 -5.25
C HIS A 77 -2.63 -0.42 -5.43
N SER A 78 -3.41 0.58 -5.00
CA SER A 78 -3.01 1.99 -5.06
C SER A 78 -1.76 2.29 -4.20
N LEU A 79 -1.63 1.62 -3.05
CA LEU A 79 -0.42 1.67 -2.23
C LEU A 79 0.77 0.99 -2.94
N ASP A 80 0.53 -0.14 -3.62
CA ASP A 80 1.56 -0.82 -4.41
C ASP A 80 1.99 0.00 -5.64
N PHE A 81 1.08 0.74 -6.28
CA PHE A 81 1.39 1.66 -7.39
C PHE A 81 2.19 2.89 -6.96
N SER A 82 2.11 3.29 -5.69
CA SER A 82 3.04 4.29 -5.11
C SER A 82 4.44 3.71 -4.86
N THR A 83 4.63 2.40 -5.07
CA THR A 83 5.92 1.71 -5.01
C THR A 83 6.34 1.07 -6.35
N SER A 84 5.55 1.25 -7.42
CA SER A 84 5.85 0.71 -8.75
C SER A 84 6.78 1.64 -9.53
N GLU A 85 8.08 1.54 -9.20
CA GLU A 85 9.15 1.32 -10.18
C GLU A 85 9.20 2.20 -11.45
N ASP A 86 9.47 3.49 -11.29
CA ASP A 86 10.25 4.26 -12.28
C ASP A 86 11.21 5.22 -11.56
N ASP A 87 12.17 4.65 -10.83
CA ASP A 87 13.54 5.16 -10.82
C ASP A 87 14.45 3.95 -10.99
N SER A 88 14.83 3.72 -12.23
CA SER A 88 15.88 2.78 -12.58
C SER A 88 17.18 3.16 -11.84
N SER A 89 17.76 2.19 -11.12
CA SER A 89 19.19 2.13 -10.70
C SER A 89 19.69 2.77 -9.39
N TYR A 90 19.00 2.71 -8.23
CA TYR A 90 19.64 3.23 -6.99
C TYR A 90 19.55 2.48 -5.66
N LEU A 91 19.02 1.27 -5.58
CA LEU A 91 19.18 0.48 -4.35
C LEU A 91 19.49 -0.98 -4.65
N GLU A 92 20.71 -1.16 -5.14
CA GLU A 92 21.49 -2.38 -4.98
C GLU A 92 21.29 -2.86 -3.56
N SER A 93 20.66 -4.05 -3.43
CA SER A 93 20.54 -4.81 -2.21
C SER A 93 21.81 -4.59 -1.41
N ALA A 94 21.70 -3.94 -0.25
CA ALA A 94 22.84 -3.70 0.62
C ALA A 94 23.29 -5.04 1.21
N VAL A 95 23.90 -5.86 0.34
CA VAL A 95 24.93 -6.80 0.74
C VAL A 95 25.88 -5.94 1.54
N PRO A 96 26.10 -6.20 2.84
CA PRO A 96 27.10 -5.46 3.58
C PRO A 96 28.41 -5.69 2.83
N GLN A 97 28.81 -4.70 2.04
CA GLN A 97 30.05 -4.74 1.29
C GLN A 97 31.11 -4.91 2.36
N GLU A 98 31.69 -6.11 2.41
CA GLU A 98 32.63 -6.49 3.45
C GLU A 98 33.84 -5.56 3.31
N VAL A 99 33.84 -4.48 4.09
CA VAL A 99 34.81 -3.40 3.93
C VAL A 99 36.14 -3.95 4.43
N LYS A 100 36.96 -4.45 3.50
CA LYS A 100 38.30 -4.92 3.83
C LYS A 100 39.07 -3.77 4.48
N PRO A 101 39.67 -3.99 5.67
CA PRO A 101 40.41 -2.94 6.35
C PRO A 101 41.56 -2.47 5.45
N LYS A 102 41.78 -1.16 5.40
CA LYS A 102 42.87 -0.58 4.59
C LYS A 102 44.24 -1.03 5.08
N PHE A 103 44.36 -1.36 6.36
CA PHE A 103 45.61 -1.78 6.99
C PHE A 103 45.34 -2.70 8.19
N VAL A 104 46.13 -3.76 8.30
CA VAL A 104 46.13 -4.71 9.42
C VAL A 104 47.53 -4.74 10.01
N LYS A 105 47.68 -4.47 11.31
CA LYS A 105 48.96 -4.58 12.03
C LYS A 105 48.80 -5.64 13.12
N GLY A 106 49.35 -6.83 12.88
CA GLY A 106 49.13 -7.99 13.76
C GLY A 106 47.64 -8.36 13.82
N ALA A 107 47.06 -8.46 15.02
CA ALA A 107 45.64 -8.75 15.22
C ALA A 107 44.70 -7.52 15.11
N LYS A 108 45.25 -6.31 14.92
CA LYS A 108 44.46 -5.06 14.91
C LYS A 108 44.10 -4.65 13.47
N ARG A 109 42.81 -4.35 13.24
CA ARG A 109 42.25 -3.93 11.94
C ARG A 109 41.91 -2.44 12.00
N TYR A 110 42.49 -1.64 11.11
CA TYR A 110 42.34 -0.19 11.12
C TYR A 110 41.43 0.27 9.97
N GLY A 111 40.38 1.02 10.34
CA GLY A 111 39.41 1.59 9.40
C GLY A 111 39.88 2.92 8.79
N ARG A 112 39.09 3.47 7.86
CA ARG A 112 39.41 4.72 7.13
C ARG A 112 39.67 5.94 8.02
N ARG A 113 39.11 6.00 9.23
CA ARG A 113 39.29 7.11 10.19
C ARG A 113 40.45 6.89 11.18
N SER A 114 41.05 5.70 11.18
CA SER A 114 42.14 5.36 12.10
C SER A 114 43.47 5.44 11.36
N ARG A 115 44.30 6.44 11.68
CA ARG A 115 45.69 6.49 11.22
C ARG A 115 46.59 5.91 12.31
N PRO A 116 47.29 4.79 12.09
CA PRO A 116 48.32 4.38 13.04
C PRO A 116 49.45 5.40 12.99
N GLU A 117 49.94 5.84 14.15
CA GLU A 117 51.21 6.57 14.24
C GLU A 117 52.32 5.67 13.70
N THR A 118 52.89 6.07 12.56
CA THR A 118 54.11 5.47 12.02
C THR A 118 55.27 5.98 12.86
N GLN A 119 55.52 5.36 14.00
CA GLN A 119 56.82 5.47 14.62
C GLN A 119 57.78 4.61 13.80
N SER A 120 58.46 5.30 12.89
CA SER A 120 59.63 4.86 12.15
C SER A 120 60.69 4.34 13.12
N SER A 121 61.26 3.20 12.77
CA SER A 121 62.43 2.61 13.39
C SER A 121 63.57 3.63 13.55
N THR A 122 64.16 3.65 14.73
CA THR A 122 65.59 3.85 14.93
C THR A 122 66.02 2.94 16.06
#